data_AF-A0AAW8KQJ9-F1
#
_entry.id   AF-A0AAW8KQJ9-F1
#
_cell.length_a   1.000
_cell.length_b   1.000
_cell.length_c   1.000
_cell.angle_alpha   90.00
_cell.angle_beta   90.00
_cell.angle_gamma   90.00
#
_symmetry.space_group_name_H-M   'P 1'
#
loop_
_entity.id
_entity.type
_entity.pdbx_description
1 polymer ?
#
loop_
_entity_poly.entity_id
_entity_poly.type
_entity_poly.pdbx_seq_one_letter_code
_entity_poly.pdbx_strand_id
1 'polypeptide(L)'
;SLRNKLLNFKDNRYSIPLQCSEKTLSKLEDTLANQEGFFFGSIDTISLKGVQRENESQHIYQYVDESLARRLLFSSLDSGTLTKRLVEIYRASRTALEEGGANTLFLAVGFLEWRESERSKRTFKAPLLLIPVQITRETAKTGYRLFMYDDEPRFNSTLLQLLRQDFELDIAGLNPLPTDDSGIDVNQVLHIVRKAIVNIPGWEVKAEAAIGQFSFSKYLMWLDLSSRMDQLKNQSVVNHLIESPREPFIKQDEFPQPAQLDQQYKPQQLFTPLSSDSSQLAAVMSAALGRTFVLSGPPGTGKSQTITNMISQCLADGKSVLFVSEKMAALEVVYRRLTQIGLSELCLQLHSSKSQKMEVLDQLRERAQKNNDP
;
A
#
# COMPACT_ATOMS: atom_id res chain seq x y z
N SER A 1 11.92 13.28 3.43
CA SER A 1 13.04 12.71 2.65
C SER A 1 12.77 12.86 1.16
N LEU A 2 13.65 13.55 0.43
CA LEU A 2 13.54 13.83 -1.02
C LEU A 2 13.65 12.57 -1.92
N ARG A 3 13.76 11.38 -1.32
CA ARG A 3 13.63 10.07 -1.98
C ARG A 3 12.18 9.59 -2.07
N ASN A 4 11.22 10.27 -1.43
CA ASN A 4 9.82 9.91 -1.50
C ASN A 4 9.25 10.29 -2.88
N LYS A 5 8.84 9.30 -3.67
CA LYS A 5 8.25 9.50 -5.01
C LYS A 5 6.92 10.28 -4.98
N LEU A 6 6.24 10.30 -3.83
CA LEU A 6 5.06 11.15 -3.61
C LEU A 6 5.43 12.64 -3.56
N LEU A 7 6.68 13.02 -3.31
CA LEU A 7 7.11 14.42 -3.27
C LEU A 7 8.12 14.77 -4.37
N ASN A 8 8.76 13.76 -4.94
CA ASN A 8 9.81 13.95 -5.94
C ASN A 8 9.80 12.76 -6.90
N PHE A 9 8.78 12.70 -7.74
CA PHE A 9 8.66 11.77 -8.83
C PHE A 9 9.77 12.02 -9.84
N LYS A 10 10.48 10.95 -10.20
CA LYS A 10 11.49 10.95 -11.24
C LYS A 10 11.22 9.77 -12.14
N ASP A 11 11.26 10.00 -13.45
CA ASP A 11 11.16 8.91 -14.40
C ASP A 11 12.35 7.95 -14.22
N ASN A 12 12.05 6.66 -14.07
CA ASN A 12 13.02 5.61 -13.83
C ASN A 12 12.47 4.27 -14.34
N ARG A 13 13.24 3.20 -14.17
CA ARG A 13 12.88 1.86 -14.66
C ARG A 13 11.56 1.29 -14.08
N TYR A 14 11.12 1.79 -12.92
CA TYR A 14 9.84 1.45 -12.26
C TYR A 14 8.73 2.48 -12.53
N SER A 15 8.82 3.26 -13.60
CA SER A 15 7.75 4.12 -14.09
C SER A 15 7.60 4.06 -15.61
N ILE A 16 6.38 4.26 -16.08
CA ILE A 16 6.05 4.39 -17.50
C ILE A 16 5.34 5.74 -17.66
N PRO A 17 5.99 6.75 -18.26
CA PRO A 17 5.32 8.00 -18.62
C PRO A 17 4.30 7.70 -19.72
N LEU A 18 3.11 8.28 -19.60
CA LEU A 18 2.04 8.17 -20.59
C LEU A 18 1.93 9.47 -21.38
N GLN A 19 1.77 9.32 -22.69
CA GLN A 19 1.43 10.43 -23.57
C GLN A 19 -0.07 10.67 -23.42
N CYS A 20 -0.44 11.76 -22.76
CA CYS A 20 -1.82 12.16 -22.56
C CYS A 20 -1.95 13.67 -22.73
N SER A 21 -3.09 14.10 -23.26
CA SER A 21 -3.57 15.47 -23.27
C SER A 21 -4.52 15.69 -22.08
N GLU A 22 -4.78 16.93 -21.71
CA GLU A 22 -5.72 17.24 -20.62
C GLU A 22 -7.12 16.66 -20.88
N LYS A 23 -7.56 16.66 -22.14
CA LYS A 23 -8.83 16.05 -22.57
C LYS A 23 -8.87 14.54 -22.41
N THR A 24 -7.71 13.88 -22.42
CA THR A 24 -7.62 12.42 -22.34
C THR A 24 -7.35 11.92 -20.94
N LEU A 25 -6.83 12.74 -20.04
CA LEU A 25 -6.67 12.39 -18.63
C LEU A 25 -7.99 12.08 -17.94
N SER A 26 -9.04 12.87 -18.19
CA SER A 26 -10.37 12.58 -17.63
C SER A 26 -10.93 11.28 -18.20
N LYS A 27 -10.91 11.12 -19.54
CA LYS A 27 -11.37 9.90 -20.21
C LYS A 27 -10.64 8.64 -19.77
N LEU A 28 -9.36 8.76 -19.41
CA LEU A 28 -8.54 7.66 -18.91
C LEU A 28 -9.08 7.14 -17.57
N GLU A 29 -9.46 8.05 -16.67
CA GLU A 29 -10.08 7.72 -15.38
C GLU A 29 -11.45 7.06 -15.61
N ASP A 30 -12.32 7.70 -16.40
CA ASP A 30 -13.67 7.20 -16.73
C ASP A 30 -13.63 5.77 -17.31
N THR A 31 -12.69 5.51 -18.23
CA THR A 31 -12.58 4.20 -18.88
C THR A 31 -12.07 3.13 -17.92
N LEU A 32 -11.12 3.47 -17.04
CA LEU A 32 -10.64 2.56 -16.00
C LEU A 32 -11.73 2.26 -14.96
N ALA A 33 -12.55 3.26 -14.61
CA ALA A 33 -13.67 3.11 -13.68
C ALA A 33 -14.73 2.12 -14.21
N ASN A 34 -14.94 2.08 -15.52
CA ASN A 34 -15.81 1.12 -16.22
C ASN A 34 -15.21 -0.31 -16.34
N GLN A 35 -14.13 -0.62 -15.61
CA GLN A 35 -13.41 -1.90 -15.59
C GLN A 35 -12.85 -2.35 -16.95
N GLU A 36 -12.68 -1.41 -17.89
CA GLU A 36 -12.11 -1.72 -19.19
C GLU A 36 -10.58 -1.59 -19.16
N GLY A 37 -9.87 -2.69 -19.40
CA GLY A 37 -8.41 -2.69 -19.36
C GLY A 37 -7.76 -2.14 -20.64
N PHE A 38 -6.61 -1.48 -20.49
CA PHE A 38 -5.82 -0.86 -21.56
C PHE A 38 -4.58 -1.64 -21.95
N PHE A 39 -4.31 -1.75 -23.25
CA PHE A 39 -3.02 -2.21 -23.78
C PHE A 39 -2.02 -1.05 -23.87
N PHE A 40 -0.75 -1.39 -24.06
CA PHE A 40 0.34 -0.43 -24.19
C PHE A 40 0.85 -0.34 -25.63
N GLY A 41 1.04 0.89 -26.09
CA GLY A 41 1.73 1.27 -27.32
C GLY A 41 2.91 2.19 -27.03
N SER A 42 3.83 2.28 -27.99
CA SER A 42 4.96 3.20 -27.94
C SER A 42 4.83 4.22 -29.07
N ILE A 43 5.23 5.46 -28.85
CA ILE A 43 5.14 6.50 -29.88
C ILE A 43 5.97 6.17 -31.13
N ASP A 44 7.02 5.36 -31.01
CA ASP A 44 7.87 4.95 -32.14
C ASP A 44 7.16 4.00 -33.13
N THR A 45 6.00 3.44 -32.76
CA THR A 45 5.19 2.59 -33.64
C THR A 45 4.16 3.37 -34.46
N ILE A 46 3.97 4.67 -34.16
CA ILE A 46 3.01 5.52 -34.87
C ILE A 46 3.57 5.82 -36.28
N SER A 47 2.79 5.46 -37.30
CA SER A 47 3.21 5.66 -38.70
C SER A 47 3.15 7.14 -39.09
N LEU A 48 4.31 7.72 -39.41
CA LEU A 48 4.42 9.08 -39.95
C LEU A 48 4.40 9.13 -41.50
N LYS A 49 4.08 8.03 -42.17
CA LYS A 49 4.03 7.98 -43.64
C LYS A 49 3.03 9.00 -44.19
N GLY A 50 3.52 9.92 -45.02
CA GLY A 50 2.68 10.95 -45.65
C GLY A 50 2.43 12.20 -44.78
N VAL A 51 3.02 12.27 -43.59
CA VAL A 51 2.92 13.44 -42.70
C VAL A 51 4.10 14.38 -42.98
N GLN A 52 3.81 15.67 -43.14
CA GLN A 52 4.86 16.69 -43.25
C GLN A 52 5.55 16.86 -41.90
N ARG A 53 6.88 17.07 -41.88
CA ARG A 53 7.69 17.18 -40.65
C ARG A 53 7.14 18.17 -39.63
N GLU A 54 6.61 19.30 -40.11
CA GLU A 54 6.04 20.36 -39.27
C GLU A 54 4.77 19.92 -38.51
N ASN A 55 4.06 18.90 -39.03
CA ASN A 55 2.80 18.40 -38.48
C ASN A 55 2.95 17.07 -37.71
N GLU A 56 4.15 16.50 -37.62
CA GLU A 56 4.39 15.19 -36.98
C GLU A 56 3.91 15.17 -35.52
N SER A 57 4.21 16.22 -34.74
CA SER A 57 3.79 16.31 -33.34
C SER A 57 2.28 16.33 -33.20
N GLN A 58 1.59 17.14 -34.01
CA GLN A 58 0.13 17.23 -33.99
C GLN A 58 -0.52 15.91 -34.41
N HIS A 59 0.05 15.23 -35.41
CA HIS A 59 -0.41 13.90 -35.83
C HIS A 59 -0.28 12.87 -34.69
N ILE A 60 0.84 12.86 -33.97
CA ILE A 60 1.03 11.97 -32.82
C ILE A 60 -0.01 12.26 -31.74
N TYR A 61 -0.25 13.52 -31.37
CA TYR A 61 -1.26 13.88 -30.37
C TYR A 61 -2.67 13.41 -30.77
N GLN A 62 -3.06 13.64 -32.03
CA GLN A 62 -4.36 13.19 -32.54
C GLN A 62 -4.47 11.66 -32.51
N TYR A 63 -3.44 10.95 -32.96
CA TYR A 63 -3.41 9.49 -32.96
C TYR A 63 -3.53 8.91 -31.55
N VAL A 64 -2.81 9.49 -30.58
CA VAL A 64 -2.85 9.09 -29.18
C VAL A 64 -4.24 9.33 -28.58
N ASP A 65 -4.84 10.50 -28.83
CA ASP A 65 -6.17 10.84 -28.34
C ASP A 65 -7.25 9.88 -28.90
N GLU A 66 -7.17 9.52 -30.19
CA GLU A 66 -8.08 8.55 -30.82
C GLU A 66 -7.87 7.11 -30.35
N SER A 67 -6.64 6.77 -29.96
CA SER A 67 -6.27 5.40 -29.55
C SER A 67 -6.85 4.99 -28.19
N LEU A 68 -7.21 5.95 -27.34
CA LEU A 68 -7.91 5.67 -26.08
C LEU A 68 -9.25 4.99 -26.31
N ALA A 69 -9.99 5.38 -27.34
CA ALA A 69 -11.25 4.72 -27.71
C ALA A 69 -11.03 3.26 -28.16
N ARG A 70 -9.80 2.91 -28.56
CA ARG A 70 -9.37 1.54 -28.91
C ARG A 70 -8.70 0.82 -27.73
N ARG A 71 -8.77 1.40 -26.52
CA ARG A 71 -8.17 0.87 -25.29
C ARG A 71 -6.65 0.69 -25.39
N LEU A 72 -5.97 1.64 -26.04
CA LEU A 72 -4.51 1.63 -26.20
C LEU A 72 -3.89 2.90 -25.60
N LEU A 73 -2.97 2.73 -24.65
CA LEU A 73 -2.22 3.81 -24.01
C LEU A 73 -0.82 3.91 -24.59
N PHE A 74 -0.43 5.10 -25.01
CA PHE A 74 0.89 5.35 -25.55
C PHE A 74 1.86 5.86 -24.49
N SER A 75 3.09 5.34 -24.52
CA SER A 75 4.22 5.87 -23.76
C SER A 75 5.18 6.62 -24.67
N SER A 76 5.85 7.65 -24.13
CA SER A 76 6.94 8.36 -24.80
C SER A 76 8.24 7.55 -24.89
N LEU A 77 8.29 6.37 -24.27
CA LEU A 77 9.43 5.44 -24.34
C LEU A 77 9.41 4.68 -25.67
N ASP A 78 10.60 4.31 -26.18
CA ASP A 78 10.70 3.39 -27.31
C ASP A 78 10.16 1.99 -26.97
N SER A 79 9.79 1.23 -28.00
CA SER A 79 9.16 -0.10 -27.86
C SER A 79 10.01 -1.08 -27.03
N GLY A 80 11.33 -1.04 -27.16
CA GLY A 80 12.25 -1.91 -26.43
C GLY A 80 12.32 -1.57 -24.95
N THR A 81 12.44 -0.27 -24.64
CA THR A 81 12.45 0.22 -23.25
C THR A 81 11.11 0.03 -22.57
N LEU A 82 10.00 0.33 -23.24
CA LEU A 82 8.64 0.13 -22.73
C LEU A 82 8.43 -1.33 -22.31
N THR A 83 8.79 -2.28 -23.17
CA THR A 83 8.66 -3.71 -22.88
C THR A 83 9.46 -4.11 -21.64
N LYS A 84 10.71 -3.63 -21.51
CA LYS A 84 11.55 -3.89 -20.34
C LYS A 84 10.93 -3.32 -19.05
N ARG A 85 10.48 -2.06 -19.08
CA ARG A 85 9.86 -1.42 -17.90
C ARG A 85 8.54 -2.07 -17.51
N LEU A 86 7.71 -2.49 -18.47
CA LEU A 86 6.49 -3.26 -18.19
C LEU A 86 6.79 -4.56 -17.44
N VAL A 87 7.83 -5.30 -17.84
CA VAL A 87 8.26 -6.52 -17.14
C VAL A 87 8.72 -6.20 -15.71
N GLU A 88 9.51 -5.15 -15.52
CA GLU A 88 9.99 -4.76 -14.19
C GLU A 88 8.88 -4.30 -13.27
N ILE A 89 7.97 -3.46 -13.76
CA ILE A 89 6.81 -2.98 -13.00
C ILE A 89 5.88 -4.14 -12.65
N TYR A 90 5.58 -5.02 -13.59
CA TYR A 90 4.77 -6.21 -13.35
C TYR A 90 5.38 -7.06 -12.23
N ARG A 91 6.67 -7.40 -12.31
CA ARG A 91 7.36 -8.17 -11.26
C ARG A 91 7.35 -7.45 -9.93
N ALA A 92 7.68 -6.16 -9.90
CA ALA A 92 7.73 -5.37 -8.67
C ALA A 92 6.35 -5.26 -7.99
N SER A 93 5.27 -5.05 -8.77
CA SER A 93 3.91 -4.97 -8.24
C SER A 93 3.47 -6.29 -7.62
N ARG A 94 3.80 -7.40 -8.26
CA ARG A 94 3.48 -8.74 -7.76
C ARG A 94 4.25 -9.08 -6.50
N THR A 95 5.55 -8.79 -6.46
CA THR A 95 6.37 -8.98 -5.25
C THR A 95 5.87 -8.13 -4.10
N ALA A 96 5.51 -6.87 -4.33
CA ALA A 96 4.98 -6.00 -3.28
C ALA A 96 3.65 -6.53 -2.69
N LEU A 97 2.77 -7.08 -3.53
CA LEU A 97 1.52 -7.69 -3.09
C LEU A 97 1.74 -9.03 -2.37
N GLU A 98 2.61 -9.90 -2.90
CA GLU A 98 2.92 -11.22 -2.30
C GLU A 98 3.67 -11.09 -0.97
N GLU A 99 4.58 -10.12 -0.85
CA GLU A 99 5.35 -9.92 0.38
C GLU A 99 4.56 -9.09 1.40
N GLY A 100 4.08 -7.90 1.01
CA GLY A 100 3.51 -6.91 1.92
C GLY A 100 1.98 -6.84 1.93
N GLY A 101 1.28 -7.60 1.10
CA GLY A 101 -0.18 -7.63 1.02
C GLY A 101 -0.83 -6.37 0.41
N ALA A 102 -0.05 -5.33 0.12
CA ALA A 102 -0.55 -4.02 -0.31
C ALA A 102 -0.25 -3.74 -1.78
N ASN A 103 -1.23 -3.16 -2.51
CA ASN A 103 -0.98 -2.66 -3.85
C ASN A 103 -0.12 -1.39 -3.80
N THR A 104 0.99 -1.40 -4.52
CA THR A 104 1.91 -0.27 -4.64
C THR A 104 1.92 0.33 -6.05
N LEU A 105 1.15 -0.22 -6.99
CA LEU A 105 1.08 0.26 -8.36
C LEU A 105 -0.08 1.24 -8.56
N PHE A 106 0.25 2.45 -9.01
CA PHE A 106 -0.73 3.51 -9.26
C PHE A 106 -0.50 4.17 -10.61
N LEU A 107 -1.59 4.60 -11.22
CA LEU A 107 -1.60 5.61 -12.26
C LEU A 107 -1.63 6.98 -11.56
N ALA A 108 -0.51 7.71 -11.67
CA ALA A 108 -0.43 9.10 -11.28
C ALA A 108 -1.01 9.99 -12.39
N VAL A 109 -1.96 10.85 -12.02
CA VAL A 109 -2.65 11.79 -12.92
C VAL A 109 -2.44 13.20 -12.39
N GLY A 110 -1.89 14.06 -13.23
CA GLY A 110 -1.51 15.42 -12.89
C GLY A 110 -0.29 15.48 -11.97
N PHE A 111 0.54 16.49 -12.18
CA PHE A 111 1.70 16.72 -11.35
C PHE A 111 1.80 18.19 -10.95
N LEU A 112 2.11 18.45 -9.68
CA LEU A 112 2.60 19.75 -9.26
C LEU A 112 4.11 19.77 -9.49
N GLU A 113 4.58 20.68 -10.33
CA GLU A 113 5.99 21.04 -10.46
C GLU A 113 6.25 22.34 -9.72
N TRP A 114 7.27 22.38 -8.85
CA TRP A 114 7.59 23.57 -8.09
C TRP A 114 9.09 23.73 -7.82
N ARG A 115 9.47 24.93 -7.38
CA ARG A 115 10.80 25.27 -6.88
C ARG A 115 10.70 25.68 -5.42
N GLU A 116 11.69 25.27 -4.60
CA GLU A 116 11.77 25.67 -3.19
C GLU A 116 11.94 27.19 -3.01
N SER A 117 12.57 27.86 -3.96
CA SER A 117 12.69 29.32 -3.99
C SER A 117 12.89 29.80 -5.42
N GLU A 118 12.62 31.09 -5.68
CA GLU A 118 12.83 31.70 -7.01
C GLU A 118 14.27 31.56 -7.53
N ARG A 119 15.24 31.56 -6.60
CA ARG A 119 16.67 31.42 -6.91
C ARG A 119 17.11 29.97 -7.09
N SER A 120 16.30 29.00 -6.64
CA SER A 120 16.63 27.59 -6.78
C SER A 120 16.51 27.15 -8.24
N LYS A 121 17.56 26.51 -8.76
CA LYS A 121 17.49 25.82 -10.07
C LYS A 121 16.84 24.46 -9.97
N ARG A 122 16.62 23.95 -8.76
CA ARG A 122 16.09 22.61 -8.53
C ARG A 122 14.58 22.65 -8.58
N THR A 123 14.01 21.87 -9.48
CA THR A 123 12.57 21.61 -9.55
C THR A 123 12.23 20.29 -8.87
N PHE A 124 11.06 20.26 -8.25
CA PHE A 124 10.44 19.07 -7.68
C PHE A 124 9.14 18.81 -8.43
N LYS A 125 8.76 17.54 -8.50
CA LYS A 125 7.56 17.09 -9.21
C LYS A 125 6.84 16.08 -8.35
N ALA A 126 5.59 16.32 -8.01
CA ALA A 126 4.79 15.42 -7.19
C ALA A 126 3.49 15.06 -7.90
N PRO A 127 3.06 13.79 -7.89
CA PRO A 127 1.77 13.40 -8.42
C PRO A 127 0.64 14.04 -7.60
N LEU A 128 -0.46 14.40 -8.25
CA LEU A 128 -1.64 15.00 -7.61
C LEU A 128 -2.66 13.91 -7.25
N LEU A 129 -3.19 13.23 -8.26
CA LEU A 129 -4.17 12.16 -8.13
C LEU A 129 -3.49 10.82 -8.37
N LEU A 130 -3.78 9.82 -7.53
CA LEU A 130 -3.22 8.48 -7.61
C LEU A 130 -4.34 7.46 -7.67
N ILE A 131 -4.51 6.83 -8.84
CA ILE A 131 -5.53 5.82 -9.12
C ILE A 131 -4.89 4.44 -8.96
N PRO A 132 -5.40 3.55 -8.09
CA PRO A 132 -4.85 2.21 -7.92
C PRO A 132 -5.09 1.38 -9.18
N VAL A 133 -4.02 0.81 -9.73
CA VAL A 133 -4.06 0.01 -10.95
C VAL A 133 -3.27 -1.28 -10.78
N GLN A 134 -3.59 -2.26 -11.61
CA GLN A 134 -2.88 -3.54 -11.70
C GLN A 134 -2.49 -3.82 -13.14
N ILE A 135 -1.36 -4.51 -13.32
CA ILE A 135 -0.92 -4.98 -14.62
C ILE A 135 -1.05 -6.50 -14.64
N THR A 136 -1.80 -7.01 -15.61
CA THR A 136 -1.88 -8.44 -15.87
C THR A 136 -1.15 -8.77 -17.17
N ARG A 137 -0.64 -10.00 -17.25
CA ARG A 137 -0.06 -10.53 -18.48
C ARG A 137 -1.05 -11.53 -19.06
N GLU A 138 -1.71 -11.17 -20.16
CA GLU A 138 -2.72 -12.06 -20.78
C GLU A 138 -2.03 -13.26 -21.44
N THR A 139 -1.15 -13.03 -22.41
CA THR A 139 -0.34 -14.08 -23.05
C THR A 139 1.05 -13.57 -23.38
N ALA A 140 1.97 -14.48 -23.76
CA ALA A 140 3.29 -14.07 -24.25
C ALA A 140 3.22 -13.23 -25.54
N LYS A 141 2.15 -13.35 -26.34
CA LYS A 141 1.97 -12.64 -27.62
C LYS A 141 1.20 -11.32 -27.49
N THR A 142 0.17 -11.25 -26.65
CA THR A 142 -0.67 -10.05 -26.47
C THR A 142 -0.06 -9.02 -25.51
N GLY A 143 0.91 -9.43 -24.69
CA GLY A 143 1.67 -8.52 -23.83
C GLY A 143 0.97 -8.26 -22.49
N TYR A 144 1.08 -7.01 -22.05
CA TYR A 144 0.58 -6.56 -20.75
C TYR A 144 -0.66 -5.69 -20.92
N ARG A 145 -1.57 -5.78 -19.95
CA ARG A 145 -2.78 -5.00 -19.90
C ARG A 145 -2.96 -4.37 -18.51
N LEU A 146 -3.34 -3.10 -18.49
CA LEU A 146 -3.60 -2.31 -17.29
C LEU A 146 -5.08 -2.40 -16.95
N PHE A 147 -5.40 -2.64 -15.68
CA PHE A 147 -6.77 -2.58 -15.15
C PHE A 147 -6.79 -1.70 -13.91
N MET A 148 -7.95 -1.16 -13.56
CA MET A 148 -8.14 -0.59 -12.23
C MET A 148 -7.99 -1.72 -11.18
N TYR A 149 -7.33 -1.40 -10.08
CA TYR A 149 -7.26 -2.29 -8.91
C TYR A 149 -8.40 -1.92 -7.96
N ASP A 150 -8.92 -2.91 -7.23
CA ASP A 150 -10.07 -2.75 -6.34
C ASP A 150 -9.69 -2.01 -5.04
N ASP A 151 -9.43 -0.71 -5.17
CA ASP A 151 -9.15 0.24 -4.10
C ASP A 151 -9.64 1.66 -4.50
N GLU A 152 -9.61 2.63 -3.59
CA GLU A 152 -10.05 4.02 -3.86
C GLU A 152 -8.92 4.84 -4.47
N PRO A 153 -9.18 5.58 -5.57
CA PRO A 153 -8.29 6.63 -5.98
C PRO A 153 -8.22 7.72 -4.90
N ARG A 154 -7.05 8.35 -4.79
CA ARG A 154 -6.76 9.26 -3.68
C ARG A 154 -5.91 10.43 -4.13
N PHE A 155 -6.12 11.57 -3.49
CA PHE A 155 -5.18 12.68 -3.60
C PHE A 155 -3.89 12.34 -2.84
N ASN A 156 -2.78 12.91 -3.28
CA ASN A 156 -1.51 12.79 -2.59
C ASN A 156 -1.48 13.61 -1.28
N SER A 157 -1.95 13.01 -0.18
CA SER A 157 -1.97 13.66 1.13
C SER A 157 -0.57 14.02 1.66
N THR A 158 0.48 13.31 1.21
CA THR A 158 1.86 13.66 1.57
C THR A 158 2.24 15.03 0.99
N LEU A 159 1.77 15.31 -0.23
CA LEU A 159 1.96 16.62 -0.85
C LEU A 159 1.19 17.70 -0.07
N LEU A 160 -0.09 17.50 0.26
CA LEU A 160 -0.86 18.46 1.04
C LEU A 160 -0.19 18.80 2.38
N GLN A 161 0.35 17.78 3.06
CA GLN A 161 1.07 18.00 4.31
C GLN A 161 2.34 18.85 4.12
N LEU A 162 3.12 18.56 3.07
CA LEU A 162 4.31 19.36 2.76
C LEU A 162 3.93 20.81 2.41
N LEU A 163 2.88 21.01 1.60
CA LEU A 163 2.39 22.34 1.25
C LEU A 163 1.96 23.14 2.49
N ARG A 164 1.26 22.51 3.43
CA ARG A 164 0.85 23.14 4.69
C ARG A 164 2.03 23.45 5.59
N GLN A 165 2.99 22.53 5.73
CA GLN A 165 4.11 22.69 6.67
C GLN A 165 5.20 23.63 6.18
N ASP A 166 5.59 23.51 4.90
CA ASP A 166 6.76 24.20 4.38
C ASP A 166 6.39 25.53 3.68
N PHE A 167 5.15 25.67 3.21
CA PHE A 167 4.69 26.82 2.42
C PHE A 167 3.43 27.50 2.98
N GLU A 168 2.92 27.05 4.13
CA GLU A 168 1.67 27.56 4.75
C GLU A 168 0.47 27.57 3.78
N LEU A 169 0.49 26.68 2.77
CA LEU A 169 -0.53 26.60 1.74
C LEU A 169 -1.50 25.46 2.04
N ASP A 170 -2.74 25.81 2.36
CA ASP A 170 -3.83 24.86 2.57
C ASP A 170 -4.75 24.78 1.35
N ILE A 171 -4.93 23.57 0.81
CA ILE A 171 -5.77 23.33 -0.36
C ILE A 171 -6.98 22.50 0.08
N ALA A 172 -8.13 23.16 0.22
CA ALA A 172 -9.39 22.53 0.58
C ALA A 172 -10.10 21.92 -0.64
N GLY A 173 -11.10 21.07 -0.40
CA GLY A 173 -11.95 20.49 -1.45
C GLY A 173 -11.38 19.25 -2.16
N LEU A 174 -10.36 18.62 -1.57
CA LEU A 174 -9.71 17.41 -2.10
C LEU A 174 -9.93 16.17 -1.23
N ASN A 175 -10.73 16.29 -0.16
CA ASN A 175 -11.13 15.18 0.69
C ASN A 175 -12.56 15.42 1.23
N PRO A 176 -13.60 14.70 0.73
CA PRO A 176 -13.53 13.72 -0.35
C PRO A 176 -13.14 14.36 -1.70
N LEU A 177 -12.67 13.54 -2.64
CA LEU A 177 -12.37 14.01 -3.99
C LEU A 177 -13.65 14.47 -4.71
N PRO A 178 -13.60 15.55 -5.52
CA PRO A 178 -14.68 15.91 -6.43
C PRO A 178 -15.02 14.76 -7.38
N THR A 179 -16.32 14.57 -7.64
CA THR A 179 -16.84 13.49 -8.49
C THR A 179 -17.79 14.05 -9.55
N ASP A 180 -17.88 13.36 -10.68
CA ASP A 180 -18.86 13.59 -11.75
C ASP A 180 -19.70 12.32 -12.00
N ASP A 181 -20.43 12.27 -13.12
CA ASP A 181 -21.29 11.14 -13.49
C ASP A 181 -20.51 9.83 -13.77
N SER A 182 -19.19 9.91 -13.98
CA SER A 182 -18.33 8.80 -14.39
C SER A 182 -17.35 8.35 -13.30
N GLY A 183 -17.17 9.13 -12.24
CA GLY A 183 -16.21 8.83 -11.19
C GLY A 183 -15.60 10.10 -10.62
N ILE A 184 -14.27 10.19 -10.67
CA ILE A 184 -13.56 11.34 -10.12
C ILE A 184 -13.42 12.42 -11.18
N ASP A 185 -13.84 13.63 -10.84
CA ASP A 185 -13.67 14.77 -11.74
C ASP A 185 -12.20 15.23 -11.71
N VAL A 186 -11.39 14.62 -12.58
CA VAL A 186 -9.97 14.91 -12.74
C VAL A 186 -9.75 16.39 -13.07
N ASN A 187 -10.59 16.98 -13.92
CA ASN A 187 -10.43 18.37 -14.35
C ASN A 187 -10.66 19.32 -13.18
N GLN A 188 -11.69 19.07 -12.37
CA GLN A 188 -11.97 19.85 -11.17
C GLN A 188 -10.85 19.71 -10.12
N VAL A 189 -10.31 18.51 -9.92
CA VAL A 189 -9.13 18.30 -9.05
C VAL A 189 -7.95 19.14 -9.50
N LEU A 190 -7.58 19.10 -10.78
CA LEU A 190 -6.48 19.91 -11.31
C LEU A 190 -6.78 21.41 -11.21
N HIS A 191 -8.02 21.83 -11.45
CA HIS A 191 -8.45 23.22 -11.34
C HIS A 191 -8.32 23.76 -9.92
N ILE A 192 -8.75 23.00 -8.91
CA ILE A 192 -8.61 23.37 -7.49
C ILE A 192 -7.14 23.66 -7.16
N VAL A 193 -6.23 22.77 -7.56
CA VAL A 193 -4.79 22.95 -7.30
C VAL A 193 -4.23 24.15 -8.07
N ARG A 194 -4.58 24.32 -9.36
CA ARG A 194 -4.16 25.49 -10.17
C ARG A 194 -4.57 26.81 -9.52
N LYS A 195 -5.82 26.90 -9.05
CA LYS A 195 -6.33 28.09 -8.37
C LYS A 195 -5.56 28.39 -7.09
N ALA A 196 -5.17 27.37 -6.34
CA ALA A 196 -4.40 27.54 -5.11
C ALA A 196 -2.96 28.06 -5.36
N ILE A 197 -2.35 27.72 -6.49
CA ILE A 197 -0.94 28.05 -6.77
C ILE A 197 -0.75 29.21 -7.76
N VAL A 198 -1.83 29.77 -8.32
CA VAL A 198 -1.78 30.70 -9.47
C VAL A 198 -0.86 31.92 -9.24
N ASN A 199 -0.71 32.36 -8.00
CA ASN A 199 0.09 33.53 -7.62
C ASN A 199 1.49 33.17 -7.09
N ILE A 200 1.93 31.91 -7.22
CA ILE A 200 3.21 31.45 -6.70
C ILE A 200 4.20 31.25 -7.88
N PRO A 201 5.21 32.12 -8.04
CA PRO A 201 6.16 32.01 -9.14
C PRO A 201 6.93 30.69 -9.14
N GLY A 202 7.08 30.08 -10.32
CA GLY A 202 7.85 28.83 -10.49
C GLY A 202 7.09 27.57 -10.10
N TRP A 203 5.78 27.67 -9.85
CA TRP A 203 4.88 26.56 -9.58
C TRP A 203 3.92 26.36 -10.75
N GLU A 204 3.69 25.11 -11.14
CA GLU A 204 2.86 24.79 -12.29
C GLU A 204 2.19 23.42 -12.12
N VAL A 205 0.90 23.33 -12.48
CA VAL A 205 0.23 22.03 -12.62
C VAL A 205 0.43 21.51 -14.04
N LYS A 206 1.15 20.40 -14.18
CA LYS A 206 1.34 19.67 -15.43
C LYS A 206 0.24 18.62 -15.60
N ALA A 207 -0.50 18.71 -16.70
CA ALA A 207 -1.48 17.70 -17.12
C ALA A 207 -0.76 16.51 -17.77
N GLU A 208 -0.04 15.74 -16.95
CA GLU A 208 0.69 14.55 -17.38
C GLU A 208 0.21 13.33 -16.60
N ALA A 209 0.45 12.13 -17.14
CA ALA A 209 0.21 10.88 -16.45
C ALA A 209 1.43 9.95 -16.48
N ALA A 210 1.58 9.15 -15.43
CA ALA A 210 2.59 8.09 -15.40
C ALA A 210 2.11 6.93 -14.53
N ILE A 211 2.41 5.71 -14.96
CA ILE A 211 2.23 4.53 -14.13
C ILE A 211 3.51 4.33 -13.32
N GLY A 212 3.39 4.08 -12.02
CA GLY A 212 4.56 3.90 -11.19
C GLY A 212 4.28 3.25 -9.85
N GLN A 213 5.37 2.90 -9.18
CA GLN A 213 5.35 2.34 -7.83
C GLN A 213 5.34 3.46 -6.78
N PHE A 214 4.27 3.56 -6.00
CA PHE A 214 4.06 4.54 -4.94
C PHE A 214 3.67 3.82 -3.63
N SER A 215 4.28 4.24 -2.52
CA SER A 215 4.00 3.68 -1.19
C SER A 215 3.53 4.80 -0.26
N PHE A 216 2.32 4.62 0.28
CA PHE A 216 1.67 5.58 1.18
C PHE A 216 1.89 5.26 2.66
N SER A 217 2.44 4.08 2.98
CA SER A 217 2.56 3.58 4.35
C SER A 217 3.28 4.57 5.26
N LYS A 218 4.31 5.27 4.76
CA LYS A 218 5.10 6.21 5.55
C LYS A 218 4.30 7.41 6.07
N TYR A 219 3.43 7.98 5.24
CA TYR A 219 2.63 9.13 5.67
C TYR A 219 1.56 8.71 6.67
N LEU A 220 0.87 7.59 6.40
CA LEU A 220 -0.13 7.06 7.33
C LEU A 220 0.51 6.68 8.68
N MET A 221 1.65 6.00 8.66
CA MET A 221 2.42 5.70 9.87
C MET A 221 2.83 6.98 10.61
N TRP A 222 3.32 8.00 9.90
CA TRP A 222 3.66 9.27 10.53
C TRP A 222 2.43 9.93 11.16
N LEU A 223 1.29 9.95 10.46
CA LEU A 223 0.05 10.53 10.95
C LEU A 223 -0.44 9.79 12.22
N ASP A 224 -0.42 8.47 12.21
CA ASP A 224 -0.80 7.64 13.36
C ASP A 224 0.13 7.89 14.55
N LEU A 225 1.45 7.88 14.32
CA LEU A 225 2.43 8.14 15.36
C LEU A 225 2.30 9.55 15.93
N SER A 226 2.18 10.57 15.07
CA SER A 226 2.07 11.97 15.51
C SER A 226 0.74 12.27 16.22
N SER A 227 -0.38 11.70 15.77
CA SER A 227 -1.69 11.96 16.37
C SER A 227 -1.96 11.13 17.62
N ARG A 228 -1.33 9.95 17.77
CA ARG A 228 -1.57 9.02 18.89
C ARG A 228 -0.36 8.80 19.78
N MET A 229 0.68 9.62 19.65
CA MET A 229 1.96 9.46 20.36
C MET A 229 1.74 9.26 21.87
N ASP A 230 0.93 10.12 22.49
CA ASP A 230 0.70 10.08 23.93
C ASP A 230 -0.03 8.80 24.36
N GLN A 231 -1.00 8.34 23.57
CA GLN A 231 -1.70 7.08 23.82
C GLN A 231 -0.76 5.88 23.66
N LEU A 232 0.11 5.90 22.65
CA LEU A 232 1.07 4.84 22.37
C LEU A 232 2.11 4.72 23.50
N LYS A 233 2.56 5.86 24.06
CA LYS A 233 3.47 5.91 25.21
C LYS A 233 2.88 5.30 26.49
N ASN A 234 1.57 5.05 26.57
CA ASN A 234 1.02 4.30 27.70
C ASN A 234 1.49 2.83 27.74
N GLN A 235 1.98 2.30 26.62
CA GLN A 235 2.56 0.96 26.56
C GLN A 235 4.05 1.01 26.93
N SER A 236 4.47 0.21 27.90
CA SER A 236 5.84 0.21 28.46
C SER A 236 6.91 0.00 27.39
N VAL A 237 6.68 -0.94 26.46
CA VAL A 237 7.59 -1.21 25.34
C VAL A 237 7.73 -0.03 24.40
N VAL A 238 6.61 0.64 24.06
CA VAL A 238 6.62 1.77 23.13
C VAL A 238 7.28 2.98 23.76
N ASN A 239 6.95 3.26 25.03
CA ASN A 239 7.59 4.34 25.79
C ASN A 239 9.11 4.16 25.84
N HIS A 240 9.58 2.94 26.16
CA HIS A 240 11.01 2.64 26.19
C HIS A 240 11.70 2.86 24.84
N LEU A 241 11.08 2.41 23.74
CA LEU A 241 11.63 2.62 22.40
C LEU A 241 11.74 4.10 22.00
N ILE A 242 10.90 4.96 22.57
CA ILE A 242 10.90 6.41 22.29
C ILE A 242 11.86 7.16 23.21
N GLU A 243 11.78 6.92 24.52
CA GLU A 243 12.46 7.73 25.54
C GLU A 243 13.84 7.17 25.93
N SER A 244 14.01 5.85 25.98
CA SER A 244 15.24 5.20 26.46
C SER A 244 15.71 3.99 25.62
N PRO A 245 15.77 4.09 24.28
CA PRO A 245 16.01 2.93 23.39
C PRO A 245 17.40 2.28 23.52
N ARG A 246 18.34 2.93 24.21
CA ARG A 246 19.71 2.43 24.42
C ARG A 246 19.92 1.82 25.80
N GLU A 247 18.93 1.95 26.68
CA GLU A 247 18.98 1.39 28.03
C GLU A 247 18.40 -0.04 28.01
N PRO A 248 18.73 -0.88 28.99
CA PRO A 248 18.05 -2.15 29.15
C PRO A 248 16.54 -1.94 29.38
N PHE A 249 15.70 -2.76 28.75
CA PHE A 249 14.27 -2.71 28.98
C PHE A 249 13.93 -3.03 30.45
N ILE A 250 12.86 -2.41 30.97
CA ILE A 250 12.42 -2.55 32.36
C ILE A 250 12.31 -4.03 32.72
N LYS A 251 12.94 -4.42 33.82
CA LYS A 251 12.91 -5.79 34.32
C LYS A 251 11.46 -6.18 34.64
N GLN A 252 10.92 -7.14 33.90
CA GLN A 252 9.66 -7.79 34.20
C GLN A 252 9.87 -8.97 35.17
N ASP A 253 8.78 -9.57 35.64
CA ASP A 253 8.81 -10.79 36.44
C ASP A 253 9.61 -11.90 35.75
N GLU A 254 10.19 -12.78 36.58
CA GLU A 254 11.11 -13.83 36.12
C GLU A 254 10.47 -14.74 35.07
N PHE A 255 11.12 -14.84 33.91
CA PHE A 255 10.69 -15.71 32.80
C PHE A 255 10.55 -17.17 33.29
N PRO A 256 9.51 -17.92 32.89
CA PRO A 256 9.28 -19.26 33.44
C PRO A 256 10.46 -20.17 33.12
N GLN A 257 11.00 -20.86 34.12
CA GLN A 257 12.14 -21.75 33.91
C GLN A 257 11.68 -23.07 33.31
N PRO A 258 12.25 -23.53 32.17
CA PRO A 258 11.83 -24.77 31.51
C PRO A 258 11.82 -25.99 32.42
N ALA A 259 12.77 -26.08 33.37
CA ALA A 259 12.90 -27.19 34.30
C ALA A 259 11.83 -27.21 35.43
N GLN A 260 11.11 -26.10 35.63
CA GLN A 260 10.13 -25.95 36.70
C GLN A 260 8.68 -25.97 36.18
N LEU A 261 8.47 -26.06 34.86
CA LEU A 261 7.15 -25.95 34.25
C LEU A 261 6.17 -27.00 34.78
N ASP A 262 6.59 -28.26 34.89
CA ASP A 262 5.72 -29.36 35.35
C ASP A 262 5.31 -29.21 36.83
N GLN A 263 6.08 -28.45 37.62
CA GLN A 263 5.76 -28.14 39.00
C GLN A 263 4.83 -26.93 39.12
N GLN A 264 4.97 -25.98 38.20
CA GLN A 264 4.23 -24.71 38.21
C GLN A 264 2.87 -24.81 37.52
N TYR A 265 2.75 -25.63 36.47
CA TYR A 265 1.56 -25.71 35.62
C TYR A 265 1.09 -27.14 35.47
N LYS A 266 -0.18 -27.38 35.78
CA LYS A 266 -0.82 -28.68 35.58
C LYS A 266 -1.28 -28.84 34.14
N PRO A 267 -1.36 -30.07 33.59
CA PRO A 267 -1.81 -30.30 32.22
C PRO A 267 -3.17 -29.66 31.87
N GLN A 268 -4.10 -29.56 32.83
CA GLN A 268 -5.42 -28.95 32.62
C GLN A 268 -5.36 -27.42 32.41
N GLN A 269 -4.23 -26.80 32.71
CA GLN A 269 -3.99 -25.36 32.52
C GLN A 269 -3.31 -25.06 31.18
N LEU A 270 -2.94 -26.08 30.42
CA LEU A 270 -2.17 -25.96 29.17
C LEU A 270 -3.08 -26.19 27.96
N PHE A 271 -3.28 -25.13 27.18
CA PHE A 271 -4.06 -25.12 25.95
C PHE A 271 -3.13 -25.02 24.73
N THR A 272 -2.16 -25.94 24.67
CA THR A 272 -1.14 -26.02 23.61
C THR A 272 -1.38 -27.25 22.73
N PRO A 273 -2.27 -27.18 21.72
CA PRO A 273 -2.71 -28.35 20.93
C PRO A 273 -1.63 -28.92 20.01
N LEU A 274 -0.56 -28.16 19.73
CA LEU A 274 0.59 -28.64 18.96
C LEU A 274 1.73 -29.04 19.91
N SER A 275 2.61 -29.93 19.47
CA SER A 275 3.78 -30.33 20.27
C SER A 275 4.62 -29.12 20.70
N SER A 276 5.23 -29.17 21.88
CA SER A 276 6.16 -28.14 22.32
C SER A 276 7.22 -28.76 23.22
N ASP A 277 8.47 -28.32 23.04
CA ASP A 277 9.50 -28.57 24.05
C ASP A 277 9.34 -27.61 25.23
N SER A 278 10.12 -27.84 26.29
CA SER A 278 10.04 -27.04 27.52
C SER A 278 10.42 -25.56 27.32
N SER A 279 11.28 -25.23 26.35
CA SER A 279 11.63 -23.84 26.04
C SER A 279 10.49 -23.11 25.33
N GLN A 280 9.81 -23.80 24.41
CA GLN A 280 8.63 -23.28 23.71
C GLN A 280 7.46 -23.11 24.68
N LEU A 281 7.24 -24.07 25.58
CA LEU A 281 6.18 -23.99 26.58
C LEU A 281 6.44 -22.84 27.58
N ALA A 282 7.69 -22.62 27.99
CA ALA A 282 8.03 -21.45 28.81
C ALA A 282 7.69 -20.13 28.11
N ALA A 283 7.92 -20.04 26.79
CA ALA A 283 7.53 -18.86 26.00
C ALA A 283 6.01 -18.70 25.91
N VAL A 284 5.26 -19.79 25.72
CA VAL A 284 3.79 -19.78 25.73
C VAL A 284 3.27 -19.24 27.07
N MET A 285 3.75 -19.77 28.19
CA MET A 285 3.31 -19.34 29.51
C MET A 285 3.75 -17.90 29.82
N SER A 286 4.92 -17.47 29.35
CA SER A 286 5.36 -16.07 29.50
C SER A 286 4.41 -15.11 28.80
N ALA A 287 3.97 -15.42 27.57
CA ALA A 287 2.97 -14.63 26.85
C ALA A 287 1.60 -14.67 27.53
N ALA A 288 1.19 -15.85 28.02
CA ALA A 288 -0.04 -16.01 28.80
C ALA A 288 -0.03 -15.17 30.09
N LEU A 289 1.13 -14.91 30.69
CA LEU A 289 1.30 -14.00 31.83
C LEU A 289 1.34 -12.50 31.43
N GLY A 290 1.21 -12.18 30.14
CA GLY A 290 1.22 -10.80 29.64
C GLY A 290 2.62 -10.17 29.56
N ARG A 291 3.67 -10.99 29.53
CA ARG A 291 5.05 -10.51 29.53
C ARG A 291 5.53 -10.12 28.13
N THR A 292 6.48 -9.19 28.10
CA THR A 292 7.14 -8.70 26.89
C THR A 292 8.52 -9.33 26.80
N PHE A 293 8.78 -10.04 25.70
CA PHE A 293 10.06 -10.72 25.49
C PHE A 293 10.37 -10.88 24.01
N VAL A 294 11.65 -11.12 23.72
CA VAL A 294 12.12 -11.49 22.39
C VAL A 294 12.34 -13.00 22.38
N LEU A 295 11.68 -13.70 21.47
CA LEU A 295 11.89 -15.13 21.24
C LEU A 295 12.72 -15.34 19.98
N SER A 296 13.91 -15.90 20.14
CA SER A 296 14.78 -16.27 19.02
C SER A 296 14.71 -17.78 18.78
N GLY A 297 14.50 -18.18 17.52
CA GLY A 297 14.43 -19.58 17.12
C GLY A 297 15.18 -19.81 15.80
N PRO A 298 16.20 -20.68 15.77
CA PRO A 298 16.88 -21.08 14.54
C PRO A 298 15.91 -21.60 13.44
N PRO A 299 16.33 -21.67 12.17
CA PRO A 299 15.53 -22.31 11.12
C PRO A 299 15.16 -23.75 11.51
N GLY A 300 13.89 -24.14 11.30
CA GLY A 300 13.42 -25.49 11.62
C GLY A 300 12.95 -25.73 13.06
N THR A 301 13.13 -24.79 14.00
CA THR A 301 12.78 -25.00 15.43
C THR A 301 11.30 -24.77 15.78
N GLY A 302 10.38 -24.99 14.85
CA GLY A 302 8.94 -24.92 15.16
C GLY A 302 8.37 -23.53 15.50
N LYS A 303 9.00 -22.42 15.09
CA LYS A 303 8.54 -21.05 15.41
C LYS A 303 7.04 -20.82 15.20
N SER A 304 6.50 -21.15 14.01
CA SER A 304 5.08 -20.98 13.72
C SER A 304 4.18 -21.84 14.60
N GLN A 305 4.68 -22.99 15.06
CA GLN A 305 3.99 -23.87 15.98
C GLN A 305 3.97 -23.29 17.40
N THR A 306 5.10 -22.73 17.87
CA THR A 306 5.15 -21.99 19.14
C THR A 306 4.21 -20.78 19.13
N ILE A 307 4.16 -20.03 18.03
CA ILE A 307 3.22 -18.90 17.86
C ILE A 307 1.76 -19.37 17.93
N THR A 308 1.44 -20.48 17.24
CA THR A 308 0.09 -21.05 17.25
C THR A 308 -0.33 -21.45 18.67
N ASN A 309 0.57 -22.10 19.42
CA ASN A 309 0.31 -22.47 20.82
C ASN A 309 0.19 -21.24 21.73
N MET A 310 0.98 -20.19 21.51
CA MET A 310 0.83 -18.91 22.22
C MET A 310 -0.55 -18.31 22.01
N ILE A 311 -1.01 -18.25 20.76
CA ILE A 311 -2.34 -17.72 20.42
C ILE A 311 -3.42 -18.58 21.07
N SER A 312 -3.34 -19.91 20.95
CA SER A 312 -4.29 -20.86 21.55
C SER A 312 -4.38 -20.67 23.07
N GLN A 313 -3.25 -20.60 23.76
CA GLN A 313 -3.21 -20.37 25.21
C GLN A 313 -3.84 -19.03 25.60
N CYS A 314 -3.42 -17.94 24.95
CA CYS A 314 -3.95 -16.61 25.27
C CYS A 314 -5.47 -16.51 25.00
N LEU A 315 -5.97 -17.14 23.93
CA LEU A 315 -7.40 -17.20 23.65
C LEU A 315 -8.16 -17.99 24.72
N ALA A 316 -7.61 -19.13 25.16
CA ALA A 316 -8.20 -19.92 26.24
C ALA A 316 -8.24 -19.17 27.57
N ASP A 317 -7.25 -18.31 27.82
CA ASP A 317 -7.20 -17.41 28.98
C ASP A 317 -8.11 -16.15 28.82
N GLY A 318 -8.93 -16.10 27.77
CA GLY A 318 -9.90 -15.02 27.52
C GLY A 318 -9.27 -13.73 26.97
N LYS A 319 -8.05 -13.77 26.43
CA LYS A 319 -7.35 -12.60 25.90
C LYS A 319 -7.58 -12.43 24.40
N SER A 320 -7.56 -11.17 23.94
CA SER A 320 -7.47 -10.85 22.52
C SER A 320 -6.02 -10.87 22.05
N VAL A 321 -5.76 -11.40 20.86
CA VAL A 321 -4.41 -11.46 20.27
C VAL A 321 -4.39 -10.78 18.91
N LEU A 322 -3.50 -9.80 18.73
CA LEU A 322 -3.16 -9.23 17.43
C LEU A 322 -1.83 -9.81 16.95
N PHE A 323 -1.88 -10.64 15.91
CA PHE A 323 -0.68 -11.19 15.28
C PHE A 323 -0.30 -10.36 14.05
N VAL A 324 0.91 -9.81 14.04
CA VAL A 324 1.42 -8.95 12.96
C VAL A 324 2.69 -9.55 12.38
N SER A 325 2.82 -9.51 11.05
CA SER A 325 4.01 -9.94 10.32
C SER A 325 4.21 -9.04 9.10
N GLU A 326 5.46 -8.79 8.74
CA GLU A 326 5.81 -8.10 7.49
C GLU A 326 5.46 -8.95 6.26
N LYS A 327 5.54 -10.29 6.37
CA LYS A 327 5.33 -11.22 5.26
C LYS A 327 3.98 -11.91 5.35
N MET A 328 3.20 -11.86 4.27
CA MET A 328 1.92 -12.58 4.13
C MET A 328 2.06 -14.08 4.36
N ALA A 329 3.10 -14.71 3.80
CA ALA A 329 3.35 -16.14 3.96
C ALA A 329 3.44 -16.59 5.45
N ALA A 330 3.95 -15.73 6.34
CA ALA A 330 4.00 -16.06 7.77
C ALA A 330 2.61 -15.98 8.43
N LEU A 331 1.77 -15.02 8.02
CA LEU A 331 0.38 -14.93 8.44
C LEU A 331 -0.40 -16.16 7.99
N GLU A 332 -0.30 -16.54 6.72
CA GLU A 332 -0.99 -17.70 6.14
C GLU A 332 -0.58 -19.01 6.83
N VAL A 333 0.71 -19.20 7.12
CA VAL A 333 1.19 -20.41 7.79
C VAL A 333 0.61 -20.54 9.20
N VAL A 334 0.52 -19.45 9.96
CA VAL A 334 -0.08 -19.47 11.31
C VAL A 334 -1.60 -19.64 11.22
N TYR A 335 -2.27 -18.92 10.32
CA TYR A 335 -3.72 -19.04 10.12
C TYR A 335 -4.13 -20.47 9.73
N ARG A 336 -3.40 -21.11 8.81
CA ARG A 336 -3.64 -22.51 8.43
C ARG A 336 -3.51 -23.45 9.62
N ARG A 337 -2.52 -23.23 10.50
CA ARG A 337 -2.34 -24.04 11.72
C ARG A 337 -3.48 -23.84 12.70
N LEU A 338 -3.90 -22.59 12.94
CA LEU A 338 -5.08 -22.26 13.76
C LEU A 338 -6.35 -22.94 13.22
N THR A 339 -6.52 -22.94 11.89
CA THR A 339 -7.63 -23.63 11.23
C THR A 339 -7.58 -25.16 11.43
N GLN A 340 -6.40 -25.76 11.31
CA GLN A 340 -6.21 -27.20 11.52
C GLN A 340 -6.54 -27.67 12.94
N ILE A 341 -6.41 -26.78 13.93
CA ILE A 341 -6.78 -27.06 15.33
C ILE A 341 -8.18 -26.56 15.69
N GLY A 342 -8.97 -26.11 14.71
CA GLY A 342 -10.37 -25.70 14.91
C GLY A 342 -10.58 -24.27 15.43
N LEU A 343 -9.56 -23.41 15.43
CA LEU A 343 -9.67 -22.02 15.91
C LEU A 343 -9.93 -20.98 14.80
N SER A 344 -10.30 -21.41 13.59
CA SER A 344 -10.56 -20.50 12.46
C SER A 344 -11.67 -19.48 12.74
N GLU A 345 -12.72 -19.89 13.44
CA GLU A 345 -13.86 -19.01 13.77
C GLU A 345 -13.48 -17.86 14.70
N LEU A 346 -12.40 -18.00 15.47
CA LEU A 346 -11.87 -16.95 16.36
C LEU A 346 -10.89 -16.00 15.65
N CYS A 347 -10.52 -16.28 14.40
CA CYS A 347 -9.48 -15.53 13.69
C CYS A 347 -10.09 -14.51 12.73
N LEU A 348 -9.86 -13.21 12.92
CA LEU A 348 -10.19 -12.19 11.91
C LEU A 348 -8.94 -11.87 11.08
N GLN A 349 -8.99 -12.13 9.77
CA GLN A 349 -7.89 -11.78 8.86
C GLN A 349 -8.12 -10.38 8.28
N LEU A 350 -7.17 -9.47 8.49
CA LEU A 350 -7.21 -8.13 7.93
C LEU A 350 -6.22 -8.03 6.78
N HIS A 351 -6.74 -8.08 5.56
CA HIS A 351 -5.98 -7.93 4.31
C HIS A 351 -6.39 -6.61 3.61
N SER A 352 -5.55 -6.05 2.73
CA SER A 352 -5.65 -4.64 2.28
C SER A 352 -6.37 -4.34 0.94
N SER A 353 -7.37 -5.11 0.49
CA SER A 353 -8.22 -4.74 -0.66
C SER A 353 -9.67 -4.38 -0.29
N LYS A 354 -10.39 -3.66 -1.16
CA LYS A 354 -11.83 -3.33 -0.95
C LYS A 354 -12.72 -4.57 -0.91
N SER A 355 -12.54 -5.51 -1.83
CA SER A 355 -13.22 -6.81 -1.81
C SER A 355 -13.09 -7.50 -0.45
N GLN A 356 -11.92 -7.38 0.19
CA GLN A 356 -11.65 -7.93 1.51
C GLN A 356 -12.31 -7.15 2.65
N LYS A 357 -12.61 -5.84 2.50
CA LYS A 357 -13.40 -5.10 3.51
C LYS A 357 -14.80 -5.68 3.64
N MET A 358 -15.44 -6.02 2.53
CA MET A 358 -16.75 -6.67 2.54
C MET A 358 -16.66 -8.09 3.12
N GLU A 359 -15.65 -8.87 2.74
CA GLU A 359 -15.42 -10.19 3.36
C GLU A 359 -15.19 -10.09 4.88
N VAL A 360 -14.45 -9.09 5.35
CA VAL A 360 -14.25 -8.83 6.80
C VAL A 360 -15.57 -8.48 7.47
N LEU A 361 -16.39 -7.62 6.85
CA LEU A 361 -17.72 -7.28 7.37
C LEU A 361 -18.65 -8.49 7.40
N ASP A 362 -18.60 -9.34 6.37
CA ASP A 362 -19.41 -10.55 6.29
C ASP A 362 -18.95 -11.58 7.32
N GLN A 363 -17.65 -11.77 7.53
CA GLN A 363 -17.11 -12.58 8.63
C GLN A 363 -17.58 -12.07 10.00
N LEU A 364 -17.61 -10.76 10.21
CA LEU A 364 -18.14 -10.16 11.44
C LEU A 364 -19.64 -10.41 11.59
N ARG A 365 -20.42 -10.28 10.51
CA ARG A 365 -21.88 -10.55 10.51
C ARG A 365 -22.18 -12.00 10.82
N GLU A 366 -21.53 -12.95 10.14
CA GLU A 366 -21.71 -14.39 10.38
C GLU A 366 -21.42 -14.75 11.84
N ARG A 367 -20.36 -14.18 12.42
CA ARG A 367 -19.99 -14.42 13.82
C ARG A 367 -20.97 -13.79 14.80
N ALA A 368 -21.44 -12.57 14.53
CA ALA A 368 -22.45 -11.91 15.35
C ALA A 368 -23.77 -12.70 15.36
N GLN A 369 -24.12 -13.35 14.24
CA GLN A 369 -25.30 -14.22 14.15
C GLN A 369 -25.10 -15.53 14.93
N LYS A 370 -23.94 -16.19 14.80
CA LYS A 370 -23.63 -17.43 15.54
C LYS A 370 -23.53 -17.24 17.06
N ASN A 371 -23.01 -16.11 17.54
CA ASN A 371 -22.94 -15.83 18.98
C ASN A 371 -24.28 -15.41 19.60
N ASN A 372 -25.31 -15.17 18.79
CA ASN A 372 -26.66 -14.85 19.24
C ASN A 372 -27.60 -16.08 19.29
N ASP A 373 -27.13 -17.28 18.92
CA ASP A 373 -27.80 -18.53 19.24
C ASP A 373 -27.15 -19.11 20.51
N PRO A 374 -27.88 -19.14 21.65
CA PRO A 374 -27.34 -19.48 22.97
C PRO A 374 -26.91 -20.94 23.15
#